data_AF-A0A849KMT2-F1
#
_entry.id   AF-A0A849KMT2-F1
#
_cell.length_a   1.000
_cell.length_b   1.000
_cell.length_c   1.000
_cell.angle_alpha   90.00
_cell.angle_beta   90.00
_cell.angle_gamma   90.00
#
_symmetry.space_group_name_H-M   'P 1'
#
loop_
_entity.id
_entity.type
_entity.pdbx_description
1 polymer ?
#
loop_
_entity_poly.entity_id
_entity_poly.type
_entity_poly.pdbx_seq_one_letter_code
_entity_poly.pdbx_strand_id
1 'polypeptide(L)'
;MAALTSSNTRQRLVHERKIVVTTLSQIHFHRQAYEKFHYPDWERAVYERHWEYMLRDFQLGLKSGVRFALGTDLIGRPTHPLSEAAMEFVLAVECGMTERQAIYAGTAIASEVLGTNIDTGTLETGKLADIIAVEGDPTTDIKRLFSPCIVMKNGKNFASKNSNLYVGTQGATKA
;
A
#
# COMPACT_ATOMS: atom_id res chain seq x y z
N MET A 1 -14.65 -17.73 -18.83
CA MET A 1 -14.66 -16.44 -18.09
C MET A 1 -13.34 -15.73 -18.35
N ALA A 2 -13.36 -14.61 -19.07
CA ALA A 2 -12.16 -13.80 -19.29
C ALA A 2 -11.79 -13.11 -17.97
N ALA A 3 -10.64 -13.47 -17.40
CA ALA A 3 -10.10 -12.79 -16.24
C ALA A 3 -9.73 -11.34 -16.60
N LEU A 4 -9.72 -10.47 -15.58
CA LEU A 4 -9.43 -9.04 -15.69
C LEU A 4 -8.09 -8.72 -16.37
N THR A 5 -7.17 -9.68 -16.49
CA THR A 5 -5.98 -9.49 -17.32
C THR A 5 -5.70 -10.65 -18.28
N SER A 6 -6.27 -10.58 -19.48
CA SER A 6 -5.66 -11.28 -20.62
C SER A 6 -4.24 -10.74 -20.86
N SER A 7 -3.39 -11.48 -21.58
CA SER A 7 -2.08 -10.97 -22.00
C SER A 7 -2.21 -9.64 -22.75
N ASN A 8 -3.21 -9.52 -23.62
CA ASN A 8 -3.53 -8.28 -24.34
C ASN A 8 -3.86 -7.12 -23.38
N THR A 9 -4.66 -7.36 -22.35
CA THR A 9 -4.99 -6.34 -21.34
C THR A 9 -3.72 -5.85 -20.62
N ARG A 10 -2.83 -6.76 -20.20
CA ARG A 10 -1.57 -6.36 -19.55
C ARG A 10 -0.67 -5.55 -20.49
N GLN A 11 -0.51 -6.01 -21.72
CA GLN A 11 0.27 -5.29 -22.74
C GLN A 11 -0.29 -3.88 -22.96
N ARG A 12 -1.61 -3.73 -23.02
CA ARG A 12 -2.26 -2.44 -23.16
C ARG A 12 -2.04 -1.53 -21.95
N LEU A 13 -2.15 -2.05 -20.73
CA LEU A 13 -1.86 -1.28 -19.50
C LEU A 13 -0.42 -0.73 -19.52
N VAL A 14 0.55 -1.56 -19.91
CA VAL A 14 1.96 -1.17 -20.03
C VAL A 14 2.15 -0.13 -21.13
N HIS A 15 1.63 -0.38 -22.33
CA HIS A 15 1.76 0.50 -23.49
C HIS A 15 1.15 1.88 -23.22
N GLU A 16 -0.05 1.93 -22.65
CA GLU A 16 -0.75 3.17 -22.29
C GLU A 16 -0.27 3.78 -20.97
N ARG A 17 0.75 3.18 -20.33
CA ARG A 17 1.34 3.62 -19.05
C ARG A 17 0.30 3.79 -17.93
N LYS A 18 -0.72 2.94 -17.92
CA LYS A 18 -1.74 2.94 -16.87
C LYS A 18 -1.16 2.35 -15.59
N ILE A 19 -1.50 2.99 -14.47
CA ILE A 19 -1.20 2.51 -13.13
C ILE A 19 -2.43 1.78 -12.62
N VAL A 20 -2.25 0.59 -12.08
CA VAL A 20 -3.31 -0.18 -11.41
C VAL A 20 -3.22 0.05 -9.91
N VAL A 21 -4.33 0.42 -9.29
CA VAL A 21 -4.43 0.51 -7.83
C VAL A 21 -4.79 -0.87 -7.28
N THR A 22 -4.01 -1.33 -6.30
CA THR A 22 -4.22 -2.63 -5.65
C THR A 22 -5.29 -2.51 -4.55
N THR A 23 -5.81 -3.64 -4.07
CA THR A 23 -6.78 -3.72 -2.96
C THR A 23 -6.76 -5.11 -2.29
N LEU A 24 -5.59 -5.76 -2.21
CA LEU A 24 -5.47 -7.14 -1.72
C LEU A 24 -5.94 -7.29 -0.27
N SER A 25 -5.63 -6.30 0.55
CA SER A 25 -5.95 -6.27 1.98
C SER A 25 -7.46 -6.32 2.26
N GLN A 26 -8.30 -5.78 1.38
CA GLN A 26 -9.76 -5.87 1.50
C GLN A 26 -10.24 -7.33 1.58
N ILE A 27 -9.83 -8.15 0.61
CA ILE A 27 -10.22 -9.56 0.57
C ILE A 27 -9.52 -10.34 1.68
N HIS A 28 -8.26 -10.01 1.97
CA HIS A 28 -7.53 -10.60 3.09
C HIS A 28 -8.28 -10.46 4.43
N PHE A 29 -8.77 -9.26 4.75
CA PHE A 29 -9.48 -9.01 6.00
C PHE A 29 -10.87 -9.66 6.04
N HIS A 30 -11.61 -9.67 4.93
CA HIS A 30 -12.86 -10.44 4.86
C HIS A 30 -12.62 -11.93 5.12
N ARG A 31 -11.55 -12.52 4.58
CA ARG A 31 -11.18 -13.92 4.84
C ARG A 31 -10.91 -14.22 6.31
N GLN A 32 -10.21 -13.32 7.00
CA GLN A 32 -9.99 -13.45 8.45
C GLN A 32 -11.28 -13.27 9.27
N ALA A 33 -12.27 -12.57 8.72
CA ALA A 33 -13.53 -12.24 9.38
C ALA A 33 -14.61 -13.33 9.26
N TYR A 34 -14.45 -14.33 8.39
CA TYR A 34 -15.50 -15.31 8.05
C TYR A 34 -16.17 -15.95 9.26
N GLU A 35 -15.37 -16.52 10.17
CA GLU A 35 -15.92 -17.25 11.32
C GLU A 35 -16.49 -16.29 12.35
N LYS A 36 -15.76 -15.21 12.65
CA LYS A 36 -16.17 -14.22 13.64
C LYS A 36 -17.53 -13.60 13.33
N PHE A 37 -17.81 -13.36 12.06
CA PHE A 37 -19.05 -12.73 11.61
C PHE A 37 -20.01 -13.69 10.90
N HIS A 38 -19.74 -15.00 10.94
CA HIS A 38 -20.61 -16.05 10.40
C HIS A 38 -21.01 -15.81 8.92
N TYR A 39 -20.02 -15.53 8.07
CA TYR A 39 -20.29 -15.30 6.64
C TYR A 39 -20.91 -16.55 6.00
N PRO A 40 -21.95 -16.42 5.16
CA PRO A 40 -22.55 -17.56 4.48
C PRO A 40 -21.60 -18.15 3.43
N ASP A 41 -21.72 -19.46 3.17
CA ASP A 41 -20.79 -20.19 2.30
C ASP A 41 -20.67 -19.60 0.89
N TRP A 42 -21.76 -19.10 0.33
CA TRP A 42 -21.75 -18.49 -1.00
C TRP A 42 -20.90 -17.22 -1.05
N GLU A 43 -20.88 -16.44 0.03
CA GLU A 43 -20.10 -15.20 0.13
C GLU A 43 -18.62 -15.53 0.34
N ARG A 44 -18.32 -16.51 1.21
CA ARG A 44 -16.96 -17.06 1.36
C ARG A 44 -16.41 -17.55 0.02
N ALA A 45 -17.19 -18.31 -0.74
CA ALA A 45 -16.80 -18.82 -2.05
C ALA A 45 -16.52 -17.71 -3.07
N VAL A 46 -17.28 -16.60 -3.04
CA VAL A 46 -17.03 -15.43 -3.88
C VAL A 46 -15.68 -14.79 -3.55
N TYR A 47 -15.41 -14.57 -2.26
CA TYR A 47 -14.17 -13.95 -1.81
C TYR A 47 -12.94 -14.84 -2.01
N GLU A 48 -13.01 -16.16 -1.79
CA GLU A 48 -11.89 -17.07 -2.10
C GLU A 48 -11.57 -17.05 -3.60
N ARG A 49 -12.58 -17.07 -4.47
CA ARG A 49 -12.37 -16.94 -5.91
C ARG A 49 -11.76 -15.58 -6.29
N HIS A 50 -12.19 -14.49 -5.66
CA HIS A 50 -11.58 -13.17 -5.88
C HIS A 50 -10.13 -13.14 -5.41
N TRP A 51 -9.84 -13.72 -4.25
CA TRP A 51 -8.48 -13.82 -3.70
C TRP A 51 -7.53 -14.51 -4.68
N GLU A 52 -7.92 -15.69 -5.18
CA GLU A 52 -7.12 -16.44 -6.15
C GLU A 52 -6.85 -15.64 -7.43
N TYR A 53 -7.88 -14.98 -7.97
CA TYR A 53 -7.73 -14.18 -9.18
C TYR A 53 -6.90 -12.91 -8.95
N MET A 54 -7.07 -12.22 -7.83
CA MET A 54 -6.30 -11.03 -7.51
C MET A 54 -4.81 -11.34 -7.35
N LEU A 55 -4.47 -12.41 -6.61
CA LEU A 55 -3.07 -12.83 -6.47
C LEU A 55 -2.45 -13.19 -7.82
N ARG A 56 -3.15 -14.03 -8.60
CA ARG A 56 -2.66 -14.46 -9.91
C ARG A 56 -2.47 -13.27 -10.85
N ASP A 57 -3.45 -12.38 -10.93
CA ASP A 57 -3.43 -11.26 -11.86
C ASP A 57 -2.41 -10.19 -11.43
N PHE A 58 -2.21 -9.97 -10.12
CA PHE A 58 -1.12 -9.15 -9.61
C PHE A 58 0.24 -9.70 -10.04
N GLN A 59 0.50 -10.98 -9.78
CA GLN A 59 1.77 -11.64 -10.12
C GLN A 59 2.04 -11.60 -11.63
N LEU A 60 1.02 -11.88 -12.46
CA LEU A 60 1.15 -11.81 -13.92
C LEU A 60 1.35 -10.37 -14.40
N GLY A 61 0.66 -9.41 -13.80
CA GLY A 61 0.83 -7.98 -14.06
C GLY A 61 2.24 -7.52 -13.77
N LEU A 62 2.75 -7.85 -12.59
CA LEU A 62 4.11 -7.52 -12.15
C LEU A 62 5.15 -8.10 -13.11
N LYS A 63 5.04 -9.39 -13.45
CA LYS A 63 5.93 -10.04 -14.43
C LYS A 63 5.86 -9.42 -15.82
N SER A 64 4.73 -8.81 -16.18
CA SER A 64 4.53 -8.15 -17.48
C SER A 64 4.96 -6.68 -17.50
N GLY A 65 5.41 -6.12 -16.36
CA GLY A 65 5.83 -4.72 -16.24
C GLY A 65 4.69 -3.74 -15.97
N VAL A 66 3.51 -4.22 -15.55
CA VAL A 66 2.42 -3.34 -15.10
C VAL A 66 2.87 -2.54 -13.88
N ARG A 67 2.59 -1.24 -13.87
CA ARG A 67 2.86 -0.36 -12.74
C ARG A 67 1.71 -0.42 -11.75
N PHE A 68 2.04 -0.49 -10.47
CA PHE A 68 1.06 -0.54 -9.39
C PHE A 68 1.25 0.61 -8.41
N ALA A 69 0.14 1.20 -7.98
CA ALA A 69 0.07 2.01 -6.76
C ALA A 69 -0.62 1.18 -5.67
N LEU A 70 -0.11 1.24 -4.44
CA LEU A 70 -0.74 0.51 -3.35
C LEU A 70 -1.99 1.25 -2.86
N GLY A 71 -3.10 0.53 -2.81
CA GLY A 71 -4.36 0.97 -2.23
C GLY A 71 -4.96 -0.18 -1.42
N THR A 72 -5.76 0.13 -0.41
CA THR A 72 -6.23 -0.92 0.52
C THR A 72 -7.73 -1.17 0.42
N ASP A 73 -8.51 -0.17 0.00
CA ASP A 73 -9.98 -0.13 0.12
C ASP A 73 -10.50 -0.26 1.57
N LEU A 74 -9.64 0.01 2.57
CA LEU A 74 -9.98 -0.13 3.99
C LEU A 74 -11.25 0.64 4.36
N ILE A 75 -12.31 -0.10 4.69
CA ILE A 75 -13.59 0.45 5.16
C ILE A 75 -13.66 0.65 6.68
N GLY A 76 -12.67 0.14 7.42
CA GLY A 76 -12.60 0.21 8.89
C GLY A 76 -13.36 -0.90 9.62
N ARG A 77 -13.68 -0.64 10.89
CA ARG A 77 -14.35 -1.61 11.78
C ARG A 77 -15.73 -2.00 11.21
N PRO A 78 -16.20 -3.25 11.42
CA PRO A 78 -15.64 -4.23 12.36
C PRO A 78 -14.70 -5.27 11.73
N THR A 79 -14.53 -5.26 10.40
CA THR A 79 -13.77 -6.27 9.66
C THR A 79 -12.36 -5.82 9.28
N HIS A 80 -12.09 -4.51 9.19
CA HIS A 80 -10.80 -3.97 8.74
C HIS A 80 -10.12 -3.18 9.88
N PRO A 81 -9.19 -3.81 10.64
CA PRO A 81 -8.51 -3.14 11.73
C PRO A 81 -7.55 -2.07 11.20
N LEU A 82 -7.78 -0.80 11.58
CA LEU A 82 -6.94 0.33 11.12
C LEU A 82 -5.47 0.22 11.56
N SER A 83 -5.19 -0.51 12.64
CA SER A 83 -3.82 -0.82 13.08
C SER A 83 -3.04 -1.64 12.06
N GLU A 84 -3.73 -2.32 11.14
CA GLU A 84 -3.13 -3.16 10.11
C GLU A 84 -3.20 -2.50 8.72
N ALA A 85 -3.35 -1.18 8.66
CA ALA A 85 -3.46 -0.46 7.39
C ALA A 85 -2.26 -0.66 6.45
N ALA A 86 -1.09 -1.01 6.99
CA ALA A 86 0.12 -1.33 6.22
C ALA A 86 0.12 -2.75 5.61
N MET A 87 -0.92 -3.55 5.82
CA MET A 87 -0.98 -4.94 5.32
C MET A 87 -0.86 -5.03 3.80
N GLU A 88 -1.32 -4.04 3.04
CA GLU A 88 -1.17 -4.02 1.58
C GLU A 88 0.31 -4.10 1.14
N PHE A 89 1.23 -3.49 1.89
CA PHE A 89 2.67 -3.57 1.61
C PHE A 89 3.19 -5.00 1.78
N VAL A 90 2.74 -5.70 2.83
CA VAL A 90 3.11 -7.10 3.09
C VAL A 90 2.60 -7.99 1.94
N LEU A 91 1.32 -7.84 1.59
CA LEU A 91 0.69 -8.64 0.54
C LEU A 91 1.33 -8.39 -0.84
N ALA A 92 1.74 -7.15 -1.12
CA ALA A 92 2.46 -6.82 -2.35
C ALA A 92 3.83 -7.52 -2.42
N VAL A 93 4.56 -7.58 -1.30
CA VAL A 93 5.84 -8.31 -1.20
C VAL A 93 5.61 -9.81 -1.35
N GLU A 94 4.59 -10.37 -0.70
CA GLU A 94 4.20 -11.78 -0.87
C GLU A 94 3.79 -12.12 -2.32
N CYS A 95 3.25 -11.14 -3.06
CA CYS A 95 2.96 -11.25 -4.48
C CYS A 95 4.18 -11.09 -5.40
N GLY A 96 5.37 -10.86 -4.84
CA GLY A 96 6.64 -10.85 -5.58
C GLY A 96 7.24 -9.47 -5.84
N MET A 97 6.69 -8.39 -5.27
CA MET A 97 7.43 -7.13 -5.19
C MET A 97 8.60 -7.27 -4.21
N THR A 98 9.69 -6.55 -4.45
CA THR A 98 10.66 -6.28 -3.38
C THR A 98 10.08 -5.26 -2.39
N GLU A 99 10.63 -5.20 -1.19
CA GLU A 99 10.23 -4.24 -0.16
C GLU A 99 10.38 -2.80 -0.65
N ARG A 100 11.47 -2.51 -1.38
CA ARG A 100 11.68 -1.20 -2.02
C ARG A 100 10.61 -0.89 -3.07
N GLN A 101 10.22 -1.88 -3.88
CA GLN A 101 9.15 -1.69 -4.86
C GLN A 101 7.80 -1.41 -4.17
N ALA A 102 7.49 -2.12 -3.08
CA ALA A 102 6.27 -1.89 -2.31
C ALA A 102 6.27 -0.48 -1.69
N ILE A 103 7.38 -0.05 -1.09
CA ILE A 103 7.53 1.32 -0.55
C ILE A 103 7.31 2.35 -1.66
N TYR A 104 7.99 2.20 -2.80
CA TYR A 104 7.87 3.12 -3.93
C TYR A 104 6.45 3.16 -4.53
N ALA A 105 5.76 2.02 -4.58
CA ALA A 105 4.38 1.91 -5.03
C ALA A 105 3.38 2.60 -4.07
N GLY A 106 3.65 2.53 -2.76
CA GLY A 106 2.84 3.19 -1.72
C GLY A 106 3.17 4.66 -1.49
N THR A 107 4.24 5.20 -2.08
CA THR A 107 4.66 6.60 -1.92
C THR A 107 4.70 7.33 -3.26
N ALA A 108 5.78 7.18 -4.03
CA ALA A 108 6.01 7.92 -5.27
C ALA A 108 4.92 7.63 -6.31
N ILE A 109 4.61 6.36 -6.58
CA ILE A 109 3.59 6.02 -7.58
C ILE A 109 2.19 6.42 -7.09
N ALA A 110 1.88 6.23 -5.81
CA ALA A 110 0.62 6.68 -5.23
C ALA A 110 0.43 8.21 -5.38
N SER A 111 1.48 9.00 -5.15
CA SER A 111 1.43 10.46 -5.35
C SER A 111 1.22 10.86 -6.82
N GLU A 112 1.76 10.09 -7.78
CA GLU A 112 1.51 10.29 -9.21
C GLU A 112 0.04 10.01 -9.57
N VAL A 113 -0.53 8.93 -9.03
CA VAL A 113 -1.95 8.60 -9.21
C VAL A 113 -2.85 9.71 -8.66
N LEU A 114 -2.48 10.32 -7.53
CA LEU A 114 -3.23 11.41 -6.90
C LEU A 114 -2.97 12.79 -7.52
N GLY A 115 -1.98 12.92 -8.41
CA GLY A 115 -1.57 14.21 -8.98
C GLY A 115 -0.87 15.15 -7.99
N THR A 116 -0.32 14.60 -6.89
CA THR A 116 0.35 15.35 -5.82
C THR A 116 1.87 15.12 -5.78
N ASN A 117 2.42 14.46 -6.79
CA ASN A 117 3.83 14.08 -6.87
C ASN A 117 4.82 15.27 -6.92
N ILE A 118 4.34 16.48 -7.22
CA ILE A 118 5.13 17.72 -7.11
C ILE A 118 5.30 18.13 -5.64
N ASP A 119 4.32 17.82 -4.80
CA ASP A 119 4.27 18.27 -3.41
C ASP A 119 4.74 17.18 -2.43
N THR A 120 4.48 15.90 -2.69
CA THR A 120 4.76 14.81 -1.74
C THR A 120 5.10 13.49 -2.45
N GLY A 121 5.31 12.41 -1.69
CA GLY A 121 5.55 11.05 -2.20
C GLY A 121 7.02 10.64 -2.30
N THR A 122 7.96 11.60 -2.24
CA THR A 122 9.41 11.33 -2.14
C THR A 122 10.09 12.33 -1.21
N LEU A 123 11.26 11.97 -0.69
CA LEU A 123 12.10 12.86 0.11
C LEU A 123 13.04 13.63 -0.81
N GLU A 124 12.60 14.80 -1.27
CA GLU A 124 13.34 15.68 -2.18
C GLU A 124 13.19 17.12 -1.70
N THR A 125 14.25 17.92 -1.89
CA THR A 125 14.23 19.33 -1.51
C THR A 125 13.10 20.08 -2.21
N GLY A 126 12.32 20.85 -1.46
CA GLY A 126 11.19 21.63 -1.97
C GLY A 126 9.83 20.93 -1.92
N LYS A 127 9.77 19.63 -1.57
CA LYS A 127 8.53 18.90 -1.29
C LYS A 127 8.10 19.06 0.15
N LEU A 128 6.82 18.87 0.45
CA LEU A 128 6.26 18.89 1.80
C LEU A 128 6.99 17.88 2.69
N ALA A 129 7.24 18.29 3.93
CA ALA A 129 7.82 17.41 4.94
C ALA A 129 6.75 16.45 5.50
N ASP A 130 6.29 15.51 4.68
CA ASP A 130 5.43 14.38 5.01
C ASP A 130 6.30 13.13 5.16
N ILE A 131 6.63 12.78 6.41
CA ILE A 131 7.66 11.80 6.73
C ILE A 131 7.16 10.84 7.79
N ILE A 132 7.37 9.55 7.59
CA ILE A 132 7.32 8.57 8.67
C ILE A 132 8.72 8.06 8.98
N ALA A 133 8.98 7.76 10.25
CA ALA A 133 10.14 6.98 10.66
C ALA A 133 9.67 5.69 11.33
N VAL A 134 10.38 4.61 11.10
CA VAL A 134 10.14 3.29 11.70
C VAL A 134 11.41 2.81 12.39
N GLU A 135 11.28 1.95 13.39
CA GLU A 135 12.44 1.28 13.98
C GLU A 135 12.88 0.10 13.10
N GLY A 136 14.16 0.01 12.79
CA GLY A 136 14.73 -1.00 11.89
C GLY A 136 14.69 -0.61 10.42
N ASP A 137 14.98 -1.56 9.53
CA ASP A 137 15.07 -1.34 8.09
C ASP A 137 13.84 -1.92 7.34
N PRO A 138 12.92 -1.07 6.86
CA PRO A 138 11.73 -1.53 6.12
C PRO A 138 12.05 -2.11 4.74
N THR A 139 13.30 -1.98 4.25
CA THR A 139 13.74 -2.55 2.98
C THR A 139 14.23 -4.00 3.10
N THR A 140 14.25 -4.53 4.33
CA THR A 140 14.52 -5.95 4.63
C THR A 140 13.41 -6.60 5.45
N ASP A 141 12.58 -5.79 6.12
CA ASP A 141 11.40 -6.24 6.87
C ASP A 141 10.25 -5.23 6.67
N ILE A 142 9.41 -5.47 5.66
CA ILE A 142 8.31 -4.56 5.32
C ILE A 142 7.30 -4.38 6.46
N LYS A 143 7.25 -5.30 7.43
CA LYS A 143 6.34 -5.23 8.59
C LYS A 143 6.71 -4.08 9.54
N ARG A 144 7.90 -3.48 9.42
CA ARG A 144 8.24 -2.26 10.18
C ARG A 144 7.27 -1.10 9.93
N LEU A 145 6.60 -1.08 8.77
CA LEU A 145 5.60 -0.07 8.43
C LEU A 145 4.33 -0.11 9.31
N PHE A 146 4.06 -1.19 10.05
CA PHE A 146 2.91 -1.25 10.97
C PHE A 146 3.08 -0.35 12.21
N SER A 147 4.30 0.07 12.52
CA SER A 147 4.56 0.82 13.76
C SER A 147 5.55 1.96 13.54
N PRO A 148 5.13 3.04 12.84
CA PRO A 148 5.90 4.27 12.81
C PRO A 148 6.19 4.77 14.23
N CYS A 149 7.45 5.11 14.48
CA CYS A 149 7.88 5.76 15.71
C CYS A 149 7.84 7.29 15.58
N ILE A 150 7.86 7.83 14.35
CA ILE A 150 7.58 9.24 14.04
C ILE A 150 6.55 9.32 12.92
N VAL A 151 5.60 10.25 13.05
CA VAL A 151 4.72 10.67 11.95
C VAL A 151 4.74 12.19 11.86
N MET A 152 5.31 12.71 10.78
CA MET A 152 5.32 14.12 10.43
C MET A 152 4.42 14.37 9.23
N LYS A 153 3.63 15.44 9.29
CA LYS A 153 2.82 15.93 8.18
C LYS A 153 3.00 17.43 8.05
N ASN A 154 3.35 17.92 6.86
CA ASN A 154 3.66 19.33 6.59
C ASN A 154 4.65 19.94 7.60
N GLY A 155 5.70 19.19 7.99
CA GLY A 155 6.71 19.65 8.96
C GLY A 155 6.28 19.58 10.42
N LYS A 156 5.02 19.22 10.72
CA LYS A 156 4.50 19.09 12.08
C LYS A 156 4.51 17.63 12.52
N ASN A 157 5.06 17.38 13.71
CA ASN A 157 5.06 16.05 14.31
C ASN A 157 3.67 15.75 14.94
N PHE A 158 3.08 14.61 14.60
CA PHE A 158 1.78 14.14 15.09
C PHE A 158 1.88 12.92 16.01
N ALA A 159 2.96 12.15 15.94
CA ALA A 159 3.20 11.02 16.81
C ALA A 159 4.70 10.80 16.99
N SER A 160 5.18 10.74 18.24
CA SER A 160 6.53 10.27 18.57
C SER A 160 6.46 9.26 19.69
N LYS A 161 7.01 8.05 19.48
CA LYS A 161 7.13 7.03 20.54
C LYS A 161 8.34 7.26 21.45
N ASN A 162 9.31 8.08 21.03
CA ASN A 162 10.51 8.42 21.81
C ASN A 162 10.67 9.94 21.91
N SER A 163 10.61 10.48 23.14
CA SER A 163 10.73 11.92 23.44
C SER A 163 12.08 12.54 23.07
N ASN A 164 13.08 11.72 22.72
CA ASN A 164 14.45 12.14 22.44
C ASN A 164 14.76 12.28 20.94
N LEU A 165 13.83 11.91 20.05
CA LEU A 165 13.96 12.20 18.63
C LEU A 165 13.56 13.65 18.38
N TYR A 166 14.56 14.54 18.42
CA TYR A 166 14.38 15.94 18.04
C TYR A 166 14.11 16.01 16.55
N VAL A 167 12.87 16.32 16.21
CA VAL A 167 12.48 16.69 14.86
C VAL A 167 12.55 18.22 14.80
N GLY A 168 13.52 18.77 14.09
CA GLY A 168 13.68 20.22 13.96
C GLY A 168 12.43 20.84 13.34
N THR A 169 11.67 21.60 14.12
CA THR A 169 10.40 22.23 13.70
C THR A 169 10.54 23.71 13.35
N GLN A 170 11.76 24.25 13.29
CA GLN A 170 11.93 25.66 12.93
C GLN A 170 11.79 25.88 11.41
N GLY A 171 10.56 26.17 10.99
CA GLY A 171 10.29 27.04 9.83
C GLY A 171 10.33 26.42 8.44
N ALA A 172 10.74 25.16 8.27
CA ALA A 172 10.76 24.51 6.96
C ALA A 172 9.48 23.68 6.74
N THR A 173 8.52 24.22 5.98
CA THR A 173 7.36 23.45 5.49
C THR A 173 7.72 22.50 4.35
N LYS A 174 8.94 22.61 3.82
CA LYS A 174 9.49 21.80 2.74
C LYS A 174 10.82 21.16 3.17
N ALA A 175 11.04 19.91 2.79
CA ALA A 175 12.30 19.17 2.96
C ALA A 175 13.42 19.77 2.11
#